data_AF-A0A9E5EMD1-F1
#
_entry.id   AF-A0A9E5EMD1-F1
#
_cell.length_a   1.000
_cell.length_b   1.000
_cell.length_c   1.000
_cell.angle_alpha   90.00
_cell.angle_beta   90.00
_cell.angle_gamma   90.00
#
_symmetry.space_group_name_H-M   'P 1'
#
loop_
_entity.id
_entity.type
_entity.pdbx_description
1 polymer ?
#
loop_
_entity_poly.entity_id
_entity_poly.type
_entity_poly.pdbx_seq_one_letter_code
_entity_poly.pdbx_strand_id
1 'polypeptide(L)'
;MTDFDPKAVLAIVSTPEQLRKALALRRHELGLKQLELDEMSGCQSGYTGKIEAGIKNLGPVSMPAILEALGLEMVLMRSTRAHGNLQAITRSCSVILKKDRSDKGRKGGLTTRERLSPLERSLLASRAAQSRWRKSKSKRKVKTSKR
;
A
#
# COMPACT_ATOMS: atom_id res chain seq x y z
N MET A 1 -10.95 14.39 23.98
CA MET A 1 -9.51 14.13 24.14
C MET A 1 -9.41 12.96 25.08
N THR A 2 -9.02 11.79 24.58
CA THR A 2 -8.86 10.60 25.42
C THR A 2 -7.66 10.81 26.33
N ASP A 3 -7.84 10.56 27.63
CA ASP A 3 -6.77 10.57 28.61
C ASP A 3 -5.84 9.39 28.29
N PHE A 4 -4.74 9.68 27.60
CA PHE A 4 -3.68 8.71 27.35
C PHE A 4 -2.94 8.45 28.67
N ASP A 5 -3.16 7.28 29.28
CA ASP A 5 -2.33 6.83 30.39
C ASP A 5 -1.02 6.22 29.86
N PRO A 6 0.13 6.87 30.04
CA PRO A 6 1.42 6.33 29.58
C PRO A 6 1.80 5.01 30.26
N LYS A 7 1.16 4.64 31.39
CA LYS A 7 1.36 3.32 32.01
C LYS A 7 0.66 2.19 31.25
N ALA A 8 -0.27 2.50 30.34
CA ALA A 8 -0.96 1.52 29.50
C ALA A 8 -0.17 1.13 28.23
N VAL A 9 1.06 1.61 28.06
CA VAL A 9 1.89 1.29 26.89
C VAL A 9 2.37 -0.17 26.95
N LEU A 10 1.76 -1.02 26.13
CA LEU A 10 2.10 -2.44 26.04
C LEU A 10 3.40 -2.71 25.26
N ALA A 11 3.66 -1.94 24.20
CA ALA A 11 4.87 -2.10 23.39
C ALA A 11 5.23 -0.83 22.61
N ILE A 12 6.54 -0.58 22.43
CA ILE A 12 7.06 0.44 21.51
C ILE A 12 7.54 -0.27 20.24
N VAL A 13 6.89 0.04 19.12
CA VAL A 13 7.18 -0.58 17.82
C VAL A 13 7.65 0.46 16.82
N SER A 14 8.69 0.12 16.07
CA SER A 14 9.33 0.97 15.07
C SER A 14 9.41 0.32 13.68
N THR A 15 9.16 -0.99 13.60
CA THR A 15 9.16 -1.76 12.36
C THR A 15 7.88 -2.60 12.22
N PRO A 16 7.46 -2.94 10.99
CA PRO A 16 6.30 -3.82 10.78
C PRO A 16 6.45 -5.20 11.43
N GLU A 17 7.67 -5.69 11.58
CA GLU A 17 7.98 -6.97 12.24
C GLU A 17 7.78 -6.89 13.75
N GLN A 18 8.21 -5.77 14.37
CA GLN A 18 7.96 -5.51 15.78
C GLN A 18 6.47 -5.40 16.06
N LEU A 19 5.72 -4.72 15.18
CA LEU A 19 4.26 -4.65 15.29
C LEU A 19 3.63 -6.05 15.25
N ARG A 20 4.01 -6.89 14.27
CA ARG A 20 3.50 -8.27 14.16
C ARG A 20 3.79 -9.09 15.41
N LYS A 21 5.01 -9.01 15.95
CA LYS A 21 5.38 -9.71 17.19
C LYS A 21 4.58 -9.21 18.39
N ALA A 22 4.38 -7.89 18.52
CA ALA A 22 3.58 -7.33 19.60
C ALA A 22 2.12 -7.79 19.55
N LEU A 23 1.52 -7.85 18.36
CA LEU A 23 0.15 -8.37 18.18
C LEU A 23 0.06 -9.86 18.53
N ALA A 24 1.03 -10.66 18.09
CA ALA A 24 1.07 -12.09 18.41
C ALA A 24 1.20 -12.32 19.93
N LEU A 25 2.08 -11.58 20.60
CA LEU A 25 2.23 -11.63 22.06
C LEU A 25 0.92 -11.26 22.76
N ARG A 26 0.27 -10.18 22.34
CA ARG A 26 -1.02 -9.78 22.90
C ARG A 26 -2.09 -10.86 22.71
N ARG A 27 -2.16 -11.47 21.52
CA ARG A 27 -3.07 -12.59 21.24
C ARG A 27 -2.80 -13.77 22.19
N HIS A 28 -1.52 -14.09 22.42
CA HIS A 28 -1.13 -15.14 23.36
C HIS A 28 -1.46 -14.82 24.82
N GLU A 29 -1.29 -13.56 25.26
CA GLU A 29 -1.71 -13.10 26.60
C GLU A 29 -3.21 -13.28 26.83
N LEU A 30 -4.02 -13.04 25.79
CA LEU A 30 -5.46 -13.23 25.82
C LEU A 30 -5.88 -14.71 25.68
N GLY A 31 -4.93 -15.62 25.46
CA GLY A 31 -5.21 -17.05 25.26
C GLY A 31 -5.93 -17.36 23.95
N LEU A 32 -5.94 -16.43 22.98
CA LEU A 32 -6.68 -16.56 21.73
C LEU A 32 -5.90 -17.38 20.70
N LYS A 33 -6.59 -18.28 20.02
CA LYS A 33 -6.10 -18.93 18.79
C LYS A 33 -6.17 -17.96 17.61
N GLN A 34 -5.36 -18.21 16.59
CA GLN A 34 -5.36 -17.39 15.37
C GLN A 34 -6.74 -17.38 14.68
N LEU A 35 -7.42 -18.53 14.64
CA LEU A 35 -8.75 -18.65 14.04
C LEU A 35 -9.82 -17.89 14.82
N GLU A 36 -9.74 -17.89 16.15
CA GLU A 36 -10.65 -17.13 17.02
C GLU A 36 -10.47 -15.63 16.79
N LEU A 37 -9.23 -15.16 16.64
CA LEU A 37 -8.96 -13.76 16.31
C LEU A 37 -9.49 -13.38 14.90
N ASP A 38 -9.34 -14.26 13.92
CA ASP A 38 -9.90 -14.03 12.58
C ASP A 38 -11.43 -13.88 12.64
N GLU A 39 -12.10 -14.74 13.42
CA GLU A 39 -13.55 -14.68 13.64
C GLU A 39 -13.97 -13.38 14.35
N MET A 40 -13.31 -13.03 15.46
CA MET A 40 -13.58 -11.79 16.21
C MET A 40 -13.36 -10.52 15.39
N SER A 41 -12.32 -10.51 14.55
CA SER A 41 -12.00 -9.35 13.69
C SER A 41 -12.78 -9.32 12.38
N GLY A 42 -13.63 -10.31 12.11
CA GLY A 42 -14.33 -10.46 10.82
C GLY A 42 -13.38 -10.67 9.62
N CYS A 43 -12.14 -11.07 9.88
CA CYS A 43 -11.16 -11.36 8.84
C CYS A 43 -11.37 -12.75 8.24
N GLN A 44 -10.83 -12.97 7.03
CA GLN A 44 -10.84 -14.29 6.42
C GLN A 44 -10.08 -15.30 7.29
N SER A 45 -10.59 -16.52 7.44
CA SER A 45 -9.90 -17.59 8.16
C SER A 45 -8.44 -17.81 7.67
N GLY A 46 -7.52 -17.90 8.62
CA GLY A 46 -6.08 -18.04 8.39
C GLY A 46 -5.38 -16.73 8.00
N TYR A 47 -6.06 -15.59 8.13
CA TYR A 47 -5.47 -14.29 7.81
C TYR A 47 -4.44 -13.86 8.86
N THR A 48 -4.76 -14.04 10.15
CA THR A 48 -3.84 -13.78 11.27
C THR A 48 -2.56 -14.61 11.13
N GLY A 49 -2.65 -15.90 10.80
CA GLY A 49 -1.45 -16.74 10.61
C GLY A 49 -0.53 -16.23 9.49
N LYS A 50 -1.09 -15.70 8.40
CA LYS A 50 -0.31 -15.09 7.30
C LYS A 50 0.34 -13.77 7.73
N ILE A 51 -0.30 -13.01 8.61
CA ILE A 51 0.27 -11.79 9.18
C ILE A 51 1.45 -12.16 10.08
N GLU A 52 1.26 -13.06 11.04
CA GLU A 52 2.30 -13.46 11.99
C GLU A 52 3.52 -14.07 11.29
N ALA A 53 3.30 -14.89 10.25
CA ALA A 53 4.35 -15.45 9.41
C ALA A 53 5.04 -14.41 8.49
N GLY A 54 4.49 -13.20 8.35
CA GLY A 54 5.02 -12.16 7.48
C GLY A 54 4.76 -12.34 5.99
N ILE A 55 3.87 -13.25 5.63
CA ILE A 55 3.43 -13.47 4.25
C ILE A 55 2.49 -12.35 3.81
N LYS A 56 1.71 -11.80 4.74
CA LYS A 56 0.75 -10.72 4.48
C LYS A 56 0.95 -9.56 5.44
N ASN A 57 0.72 -8.34 4.94
CA ASN A 57 0.76 -7.13 5.74
C ASN A 57 -0.66 -6.74 6.18
N LEU A 58 -0.73 -6.02 7.30
CA LEU A 58 -1.94 -5.36 7.77
C LEU A 58 -2.37 -4.29 6.76
N GLY A 59 -3.62 -4.38 6.31
CA GLY A 59 -4.22 -3.43 5.38
C GLY A 59 -5.05 -2.38 6.10
N PRO A 60 -5.54 -1.35 5.39
CA PRO A 60 -6.33 -0.27 5.98
C PRO A 60 -7.64 -0.74 6.61
N VAL A 61 -8.19 -1.88 6.18
CA VAL A 61 -9.43 -2.46 6.73
C VAL A 61 -9.13 -3.44 7.86
N SER A 62 -8.15 -4.32 7.68
CA SER A 62 -7.85 -5.38 8.66
C SER A 62 -7.08 -4.88 9.87
N MET A 63 -6.28 -3.82 9.73
CA MET A 63 -5.54 -3.22 10.83
C MET A 63 -6.45 -2.73 11.97
N PRO A 64 -7.43 -1.83 11.74
CA PRO A 64 -8.31 -1.39 12.83
C PRO A 64 -9.11 -2.55 13.42
N ALA A 65 -9.63 -3.47 12.59
CA ALA A 65 -10.43 -4.61 13.06
C ALA A 65 -9.64 -5.56 13.98
N ILE A 66 -8.37 -5.85 13.66
CA ILE A 66 -7.51 -6.69 14.49
C ILE A 66 -7.12 -5.97 15.79
N LEU A 67 -6.85 -4.66 15.72
CA LEU A 67 -6.54 -3.86 16.91
C LEU A 67 -7.72 -3.82 17.87
N GLU A 68 -8.92 -3.56 17.36
CA GLU A 68 -10.17 -3.57 18.13
C GLU A 68 -10.42 -4.94 18.78
N ALA A 69 -10.29 -6.03 18.02
CA ALA A 69 -10.46 -7.39 18.54
C ALA A 69 -9.44 -7.76 19.64
N LEU A 70 -8.25 -7.15 19.64
CA LEU A 70 -7.22 -7.34 20.66
C LEU A 70 -7.29 -6.31 21.80
N GLY A 71 -8.24 -5.36 21.75
CA GLY A 71 -8.35 -4.26 22.71
C GLY A 71 -7.14 -3.33 22.69
N LEU A 72 -6.59 -3.07 21.51
CA LEU A 72 -5.41 -2.24 21.31
C LEU A 72 -5.74 -0.94 20.57
N GLU A 73 -4.99 0.11 20.89
CA GLU A 73 -5.00 1.36 20.14
C GLU A 73 -3.58 1.70 19.65
N MET A 74 -3.48 2.37 18.51
CA MET A 74 -2.21 2.89 18.00
C MET A 74 -2.06 4.36 18.35
N VAL A 75 -0.95 4.71 18.98
CA VAL A 75 -0.62 6.10 19.33
C VAL A 75 0.60 6.56 18.55
N LEU A 76 0.50 7.75 17.95
CA LEU A 76 1.62 8.41 17.31
C LEU A 76 2.36 9.25 18.35
N MET A 77 3.60 8.88 18.66
CA MET A 77 4.46 9.62 19.58
C MET A 77 5.64 10.26 18.85
N ARG A 78 6.10 11.41 19.34
CA ARG A 78 7.33 12.02 18.85
C ARG A 78 8.52 11.16 19.30
N SER A 79 9.34 10.73 18.34
CA SER A 79 10.57 10.01 18.66
C SER A 79 11.58 10.96 19.29
N THR A 80 12.20 10.54 20.39
CA THR A 80 13.35 11.23 21.00
C THR A 80 14.65 10.95 20.25
N ARG A 81 14.67 9.93 19.37
CA ARG A 81 15.82 9.64 18.51
C ARG A 81 15.88 10.69 17.40
N ALA A 82 17.01 11.41 17.32
CA ALA A 82 17.24 12.43 16.32
C ALA A 82 16.89 11.89 14.92
N HIS A 83 15.91 12.52 14.27
CA HIS A 83 15.60 12.23 12.89
C HIS A 83 16.79 12.68 12.03
N GLY A 84 17.72 11.76 11.72
CA GLY A 84 18.62 11.94 10.59
C GLY A 84 17.78 12.30 9.37
N ASN A 85 18.00 13.50 8.84
CA ASN A 85 17.27 14.23 7.81
C ASN A 85 16.36 13.38 6.88
N LEU A 86 15.15 13.02 7.34
CA LEU A 86 14.19 12.15 6.65
C LEU A 86 13.64 12.73 5.35
N GLN A 87 13.75 14.05 5.15
CA GLN A 87 13.32 14.71 3.91
C GLN A 87 14.10 14.24 2.67
N ALA A 88 15.31 13.68 2.85
CA ALA A 88 16.08 13.10 1.76
C ALA A 88 15.49 11.77 1.24
N ILE A 89 14.83 10.98 2.11
CA ILE A 89 14.31 9.64 1.78
C ILE A 89 12.99 9.74 1.00
N THR A 90 12.11 10.68 1.36
CA THR A 90 10.83 10.86 0.63
C THR A 90 11.06 11.35 -0.80
N ARG A 91 12.07 12.20 -1.00
CA ARG A 91 12.50 12.63 -2.34
C ARG A 91 13.06 11.47 -3.17
N SER A 92 13.89 10.61 -2.58
CA SER A 92 14.49 9.47 -3.31
C SER A 92 13.43 8.44 -3.73
N CYS A 93 12.45 8.12 -2.90
CA CYS A 93 11.43 7.11 -3.21
C CYS A 93 10.55 7.50 -4.42
N SER A 94 10.13 8.78 -4.52
CA SER A 94 9.35 9.26 -5.67
C SER A 94 10.13 9.23 -6.99
N VAL A 95 11.45 9.43 -6.93
CA VAL A 95 12.34 9.37 -8.10
C VAL A 95 12.58 7.92 -8.52
N ILE A 96 12.77 7.01 -7.57
CA ILE A 96 12.92 5.57 -7.82
C ILE A 96 11.65 5.01 -8.50
N LEU A 97 10.46 5.34 -8.00
CA LEU A 97 9.19 4.87 -8.59
C LEU A 97 8.94 5.40 -10.01
N LYS A 98 9.39 6.63 -10.32
CA LYS A 98 9.30 7.19 -11.69
C LYS A 98 10.23 6.47 -12.65
N LYS A 99 11.46 6.16 -12.21
CA LYS A 99 12.45 5.44 -13.01
C LYS A 99 11.97 4.01 -13.32
N ASP A 100 11.43 3.32 -12.33
CA ASP A 100 10.94 1.95 -12.47
C ASP A 100 9.74 1.84 -13.44
N ARG A 101 8.82 2.82 -13.44
CA ARG A 101 7.75 2.91 -14.45
C ARG A 101 8.28 3.17 -15.86
N SER A 102 9.28 4.04 -15.99
CA SER A 102 9.91 4.33 -17.29
C SER A 102 10.60 3.10 -17.87
N ASP A 103 11.34 2.37 -17.04
CA ASP A 103 12.03 1.14 -17.45
C ASP A 103 11.06 0.02 -17.82
N LYS A 104 9.99 -0.18 -17.05
CA LYS A 104 8.91 -1.13 -17.39
C LYS A 104 8.21 -0.76 -18.70
N GLY A 105 7.91 0.52 -18.91
CA GLY A 105 7.31 1.01 -20.16
C GLY A 105 8.23 0.79 -21.37
N ARG A 106 9.54 1.04 -21.20
CA ARG A 106 10.56 0.79 -22.23
C ARG A 106 10.66 -0.70 -22.59
N LYS A 107 10.77 -1.58 -21.59
CA LYS A 107 10.82 -3.04 -21.80
C LYS A 107 9.57 -3.54 -22.52
N GLY A 108 8.39 -3.12 -22.08
CA GLY A 108 7.13 -3.46 -22.75
C GLY A 108 7.11 -3.03 -24.21
N GLY A 109 7.55 -1.80 -24.51
CA GLY A 109 7.64 -1.29 -25.87
C GLY A 109 8.61 -2.09 -26.77
N LEU A 110 9.76 -2.50 -26.24
CA LEU A 110 10.72 -3.34 -26.97
C LEU A 110 10.16 -4.73 -27.26
N THR A 111 9.57 -5.39 -26.26
CA THR A 111 8.94 -6.71 -26.45
C THR A 111 7.77 -6.66 -27.45
N THR A 112 6.94 -5.61 -27.40
CA THR A 112 5.88 -5.40 -28.40
C THR A 112 6.46 -5.17 -29.79
N ARG A 113 7.60 -4.48 -29.91
CA ARG A 113 8.26 -4.23 -31.18
C ARG A 113 8.84 -5.50 -31.80
N GLU A 114 9.40 -6.39 -30.99
CA GLU A 114 9.96 -7.68 -31.43
C GLU A 114 8.86 -8.65 -31.90
N ARG A 115 7.68 -8.61 -31.29
CA ARG A 115 6.56 -9.51 -31.63
C ARG A 115 5.75 -9.11 -32.85
N LEU A 116 5.77 -7.83 -33.24
CA LEU A 116 4.90 -7.30 -34.30
C LEU A 116 5.67 -7.01 -35.59
N SER A 117 5.07 -7.38 -36.71
CA SER A 117 5.58 -7.00 -38.03
C SER A 117 5.57 -5.47 -38.20
N PRO A 118 6.38 -4.92 -39.14
CA PRO A 118 6.38 -3.49 -39.42
C PRO A 118 4.98 -2.91 -39.74
N LEU A 119 4.15 -3.68 -40.46
CA LEU A 119 2.80 -3.28 -40.85
C LEU A 119 1.87 -3.20 -39.63
N GLU A 120 1.89 -4.22 -38.76
CA GLU A 120 1.06 -4.25 -37.56
C GLU A 120 1.46 -3.15 -36.56
N ARG A 121 2.76 -2.85 -36.46
CA ARG A 121 3.25 -1.71 -35.68
C ARG A 121 2.70 -0.38 -36.19
N SER A 122 2.69 -0.18 -37.51
CA SER A 122 2.13 1.02 -38.13
C SER A 122 0.62 1.16 -37.88
N LEU A 123 -0.13 0.06 -38.01
CA LEU A 123 -1.56 0.04 -37.72
C LEU A 123 -1.85 0.34 -36.24
N LEU A 124 -1.08 -0.24 -35.32
CA LEU A 124 -1.21 0.00 -33.88
C LEU A 124 -0.93 1.48 -33.54
N ALA A 125 0.15 2.04 -34.10
CA ALA A 125 0.50 3.45 -33.93
C ALA A 125 -0.59 4.38 -34.46
N SER A 126 -1.16 4.06 -35.63
CA SER A 126 -2.23 4.81 -36.27
C SER A 126 -3.51 4.79 -35.42
N ARG A 127 -3.90 3.62 -34.91
CA ARG A 127 -5.04 3.48 -33.98
C ARG A 127 -4.81 4.29 -32.70
N ALA A 128 -3.62 4.21 -32.11
CA ALA A 128 -3.28 4.97 -30.91
C ALA A 128 -3.34 6.49 -31.15
N ALA A 129 -2.86 6.97 -32.29
CA ALA A 129 -2.95 8.37 -32.70
C ALA A 129 -4.41 8.83 -32.85
N GLN A 130 -5.25 8.04 -33.53
CA GLN A 130 -6.68 8.33 -33.65
C GLN A 130 -7.38 8.38 -32.29
N SER A 131 -7.10 7.45 -31.39
CA SER A 131 -7.64 7.47 -30.02
C SER A 131 -7.21 8.70 -29.23
N ARG A 132 -5.93 9.10 -29.33
CA ARG A 132 -5.42 10.34 -28.70
C ARG A 132 -6.12 11.57 -29.25
N TRP A 133 -6.33 11.62 -30.57
CA TRP A 133 -7.00 12.74 -31.22
C TRP A 133 -8.48 12.84 -30.80
N ARG A 134 -9.21 11.71 -30.78
CA ARG A 134 -10.59 11.63 -30.30
C ARG A 134 -10.72 12.11 -28.85
N LYS A 135 -9.83 11.67 -27.95
CA LYS A 135 -9.79 12.12 -26.54
C LYS A 135 -9.49 13.62 -26.41
N SER A 136 -8.61 14.16 -27.25
CA SER A 136 -8.32 15.60 -27.27
C SER A 136 -9.55 16.41 -27.71
N LYS A 137 -10.25 15.96 -28.77
CA LYS A 137 -11.48 16.60 -29.25
C LYS A 137 -12.61 16.54 -28.22
N SER A 138 -12.81 15.40 -27.54
CA SER A 138 -13.85 15.31 -26.50
C SER A 138 -13.57 16.24 -25.33
N LYS A 139 -12.31 16.34 -24.87
CA LYS A 139 -11.91 17.31 -23.82
C LYS A 139 -12.12 18.76 -24.25
N ARG A 140 -11.85 19.10 -25.52
CA ARG A 140 -12.14 20.44 -26.06
C ARG A 140 -13.64 20.74 -26.05
N LYS A 141 -14.48 19.81 -26.51
CA LYS A 141 -15.95 19.96 -26.49
C LYS A 141 -16.51 20.20 -25.09
N VAL A 142 -16.03 19.45 -24.10
CA VAL A 142 -16.43 19.61 -22.68
C VAL A 142 -16.00 20.95 -22.09
N LYS A 143 -14.87 21.52 -22.53
CA LYS A 143 -14.43 22.86 -22.11
C LYS A 143 -15.25 23.98 -22.76
N THR A 144 -15.66 23.82 -24.02
CA THR A 144 -16.49 24.80 -24.72
C THR A 144 -17.96 24.78 -24.29
N SER A 145 -18.49 23.65 -23.80
CA SER A 145 -19.87 23.55 -23.30
C SER A 145 -20.04 23.97 -21.83
N LYS A 146 -18.95 24.34 -21.15
CA LYS A 146 -18.94 24.83 -19.75
C LYS A 146 -18.65 26.34 -19.67
N ARG A 147 -18.83 27.07 -20.77
CA ARG A 147 -18.80 28.53 -20.84
C ARG A 147 -20.19 29.06 -21.11
#